data_AF-A0A8H4WFJ5-F1
#
_entry.id   AF-A0A8H4WFJ5-F1
#
_cell.length_a   1.000
_cell.length_b   1.000
_cell.length_c   1.000
_cell.angle_alpha   90.00
_cell.angle_beta   90.00
_cell.angle_gamma   90.00
#
_symmetry.space_group_name_H-M   'P 1'
#
loop_
_entity.id
_entity.type
_entity.pdbx_description
1 polymer ?
#
loop_
_entity_poly.entity_id
_entity_poly.type
_entity_poly.pdbx_seq_one_letter_code
_entity_poly.pdbx_strand_id
1 'polypeptide(L)'
;MYLVQPTTTTVGFVNSNAHKAFGSSKQIVEDHLPGATAFDPLMLEGAISSIAINFANEQMTAASAAQGSFIRQVVRNLPSDHKEKMLKNVRAITVDQIKGVLRGIHLPMFAPKTANLVVTCATVFEDAIKQGFESSGFTPTVQPRKEFEDDYGLKAGDQDEDED
;
A
#
# COMPACT_ATOMS: atom_id res chain seq x y z
N MET A 1 7.49 -9.61 -14.28
CA MET A 1 8.56 -9.21 -13.31
C MET A 1 8.37 -7.75 -12.91
N TYR A 2 7.82 -7.45 -11.73
CA TYR A 2 7.68 -6.07 -11.26
C TYR A 2 8.91 -5.66 -10.45
N LEU A 3 9.73 -4.78 -11.03
CA LEU A 3 10.75 -4.01 -10.31
C LEU A 3 10.04 -2.92 -9.51
N VAL A 4 9.66 -3.24 -8.27
CA VAL A 4 9.25 -2.23 -7.30
C VAL A 4 10.50 -1.45 -6.93
N GLN A 5 10.65 -0.24 -7.49
CA GLN A 5 11.63 0.72 -6.97
C GLN A 5 11.31 1.01 -5.49
N PRO A 6 12.31 1.06 -4.60
CA PRO A 6 12.13 0.98 -3.15
C PRO A 6 11.43 2.19 -2.50
N THR A 7 10.96 3.18 -3.27
CA THR A 7 10.35 4.42 -2.77
C THR A 7 9.01 4.78 -3.39
N THR A 8 8.52 4.03 -4.37
CA THR A 8 7.25 4.37 -5.03
C THR A 8 6.10 3.70 -4.29
N THR A 9 5.28 4.47 -3.59
CA THR A 9 4.10 3.94 -2.93
C THR A 9 3.08 3.50 -3.98
N THR A 10 2.73 2.21 -3.97
CA THR A 10 1.73 1.64 -4.86
C THR A 10 0.37 1.67 -4.18
N VAL A 11 -0.64 2.22 -4.85
CA VAL A 11 -2.03 2.20 -4.38
C VAL A 11 -2.85 1.32 -5.31
N GLY A 12 -3.50 0.30 -4.75
CA GLY A 12 -4.38 -0.61 -5.48
C GLY A 12 -5.85 -0.26 -5.22
N PHE A 13 -6.63 -0.13 -6.29
CA PHE A 13 -8.08 0.05 -6.21
C PHE A 13 -8.80 -1.17 -6.79
N VAL A 14 -9.69 -1.78 -5.99
CA VAL A 14 -10.54 -2.91 -6.41
C VAL A 14 -11.99 -2.41 -6.49
N ASN A 15 -12.30 -1.56 -7.47
CA ASN A 15 -13.64 -1.04 -7.67
C ASN A 15 -13.88 -0.74 -9.16
N SER A 16 -15.09 -0.99 -9.66
CA SER A 16 -15.52 -0.62 -11.02
C SER A 16 -15.44 0.89 -11.29
N ASN A 17 -15.36 1.71 -10.23
CA ASN A 17 -15.17 3.15 -10.31
C ASN A 17 -13.85 3.62 -9.65
N ALA A 18 -12.75 2.93 -9.96
CA ALA A 18 -11.41 3.25 -9.45
C ALA A 18 -11.00 4.72 -9.66
N HIS A 19 -11.44 5.35 -10.76
CA HIS A 19 -11.18 6.77 -11.00
C HIS A 19 -11.86 7.69 -9.98
N LYS A 20 -13.15 7.47 -9.67
CA LYS A 20 -13.83 8.24 -8.63
C LYS A 20 -13.24 7.99 -7.26
N ALA A 21 -12.89 6.74 -6.95
CA ALA A 21 -12.23 6.40 -5.69
C ALA A 21 -10.89 7.16 -5.54
N PHE A 22 -10.08 7.23 -6.60
CA PHE A 22 -8.85 8.01 -6.64
C PHE A 22 -9.11 9.50 -6.38
N GLY A 23 -10.09 10.10 -7.06
CA GLY A 23 -10.47 11.50 -6.86
C GLY A 23 -10.95 11.80 -5.44
N SER A 24 -11.84 10.97 -4.89
CA SER A 24 -12.33 11.12 -3.52
C SER A 24 -11.21 10.94 -2.48
N SER A 25 -10.32 9.96 -2.67
CA SER A 25 -9.17 9.78 -1.77
C SER A 25 -8.22 10.98 -1.80
N LYS A 26 -7.95 11.55 -2.98
CA LYS A 26 -7.15 12.76 -3.12
C LYS A 26 -7.78 13.93 -2.38
N GLN A 27 -9.09 14.15 -2.58
CA GLN A 27 -9.83 15.22 -1.93
C GLN A 27 -9.80 15.09 -0.41
N ILE A 28 -10.02 13.89 0.14
CA ILE A 28 -9.94 13.66 1.59
C ILE A 28 -8.56 14.05 2.15
N VAL A 29 -7.48 13.70 1.46
CA VAL A 29 -6.12 14.07 1.89
C VAL A 29 -5.89 15.57 1.79
N GLU A 30 -6.36 16.20 0.71
CA GLU A 30 -6.28 17.65 0.52
C GLU A 30 -7.09 18.43 1.56
N ASP A 31 -8.26 17.94 1.98
CA ASP A 31 -9.13 18.59 2.98
C ASP A 31 -8.51 18.57 4.40
N HIS A 32 -7.74 17.54 4.74
CA HIS A 32 -7.10 17.40 6.05
C HIS A 32 -5.80 18.22 6.21
N LEU A 33 -5.24 18.74 5.11
CA LEU A 33 -3.97 19.47 5.08
C LEU A 33 -4.02 20.94 5.52
N PRO A 34 -4.99 21.77 5.05
CA PRO A 34 -5.14 23.14 5.51
C PRO A 34 -5.77 23.23 6.90
N GLY A 35 -6.25 22.11 7.45
CA GLY A 35 -6.99 22.06 8.72
C GLY A 35 -8.49 22.36 8.58
N ALA A 36 -9.04 22.21 7.36
CA ALA A 36 -10.49 22.37 7.13
C ALA A 36 -11.30 21.28 7.85
N THR A 37 -10.70 20.09 8.04
CA THR A 37 -11.20 19.06 8.96
C THR A 37 -10.25 18.97 10.16
N ALA A 38 -10.76 19.31 11.34
CA ALA A 38 -10.01 19.11 12.58
C ALA A 38 -9.89 17.61 12.87
N PHE A 39 -8.69 17.17 13.25
CA PHE A 39 -8.53 15.83 13.79
C PHE A 39 -9.24 15.74 15.13
N ASP A 40 -10.20 14.83 15.25
CA ASP A 40 -10.85 14.53 16.52
C ASP A 40 -9.82 13.87 17.47
N PRO A 41 -9.52 14.50 18.62
CA PRO A 41 -8.59 13.94 19.60
C PRO A 41 -8.98 12.52 20.05
N LEU A 42 -10.28 12.23 20.17
CA LEU A 42 -10.77 10.92 20.60
C LEU A 42 -10.50 9.85 19.53
N MET A 43 -10.68 10.18 18.26
CA MET A 43 -10.36 9.29 17.14
C MET A 43 -8.85 9.03 17.06
N LEU A 44 -8.04 10.06 17.35
CA LEU A 44 -6.59 9.91 17.35
C LEU A 44 -6.10 9.01 18.49
N GLU A 45 -6.62 9.19 19.71
CA GLU A 45 -6.30 8.32 20.84
C GLU A 45 -6.73 6.86 20.58
N GLY A 46 -7.90 6.66 19.99
CA GLY A 46 -8.37 5.34 19.56
C GLY A 46 -7.45 4.69 18.52
N ALA A 47 -6.97 5.46 17.54
CA ALA A 47 -6.02 4.96 16.54
C ALA A 47 -4.66 4.58 17.17
N ILE A 48 -4.11 5.42 18.05
CA ILE A 48 -2.86 5.12 18.77
C ILE A 48 -3.02 3.84 19.62
N SER A 49 -4.14 3.71 20.33
CA SER A 49 -4.44 2.54 21.15
C SER A 49 -4.54 1.26 20.30
N SER A 50 -5.20 1.34 19.14
CA SER A 50 -5.33 0.21 18.20
C SER A 50 -3.95 -0.27 17.70
N ILE A 51 -3.06 0.66 17.37
CA ILE A 51 -1.69 0.34 16.96
C ILE A 51 -0.92 -0.31 18.12
N ALA A 52 -1.07 0.20 19.35
CA ALA A 52 -0.42 -0.36 20.52
C ALA A 52 -0.91 -1.79 20.82
N ILE A 53 -2.21 -2.07 20.66
CA ILE A 53 -2.79 -3.42 20.81
C ILE A 53 -2.23 -4.36 19.74
N ASN A 54 -2.17 -3.93 18.48
CA ASN A 54 -1.58 -4.74 17.40
C ASN A 54 -0.12 -5.11 17.71
N PHE A 55 0.65 -4.16 18.22
CA PHE A 55 2.04 -4.41 18.60
C PHE A 55 2.17 -5.42 19.75
N ALA A 56 1.25 -5.38 20.73
CA ALA A 56 1.19 -6.38 21.80
C ALA A 56 0.83 -7.77 21.25
N ASN A 57 -0.12 -7.85 20.33
CA ASN A 57 -0.62 -9.10 19.76
C ASN A 57 0.42 -9.81 18.85
N GLU A 58 1.32 -9.07 18.18
CA GLU A 58 2.42 -9.66 17.40
C GLU A 58 3.37 -10.55 18.24
N GLN A 59 3.39 -10.37 19.57
CA GLN A 59 4.26 -11.07 20.52
C GLN A 59 3.50 -12.06 21.40
N MET A 60 2.27 -12.44 21.05
CA MET A 60 1.39 -13.25 21.91
C MET A 60 1.98 -14.61 22.30
N THR A 61 2.95 -15.13 21.53
CA THR A 61 3.62 -16.41 21.80
C THR A 61 5.13 -16.24 21.96
N ALA A 62 5.75 -17.03 22.85
CA ALA A 62 7.20 -17.02 23.04
C ALA A 62 7.97 -17.36 21.74
N ALA A 63 7.40 -18.22 20.89
CA ALA A 63 7.98 -18.58 19.60
C ALA A 63 7.99 -17.40 18.61
N SER A 64 6.89 -16.66 18.47
CA SER A 64 6.83 -15.47 17.59
C SER A 64 7.71 -14.33 18.12
N ALA A 65 7.81 -14.19 19.44
CA ALA A 65 8.71 -13.22 20.08
C ALA A 65 10.20 -13.53 19.77
N ALA A 66 10.61 -14.79 19.88
CA ALA A 66 11.96 -15.23 19.58
C ALA A 66 12.34 -15.02 18.10
N GLN A 67 11.47 -15.44 17.17
CA GLN A 67 11.68 -15.24 15.73
C GLN A 67 11.77 -13.75 15.37
N GLY A 68 10.86 -12.93 15.89
CA GLY A 68 10.84 -11.49 15.64
C GLY A 68 12.08 -10.77 16.20
N SER A 69 12.60 -11.21 17.35
CA SER A 69 13.85 -10.66 17.92
C SER A 69 15.07 -11.10 17.12
N PHE A 70 15.15 -12.36 16.68
CA PHE A 70 16.23 -12.84 15.83
C PHE A 70 16.30 -12.06 14.51
N ILE A 71 15.17 -11.88 13.82
CA ILE A 71 15.13 -11.12 12.56
C ILE A 71 15.57 -9.66 12.78
N ARG A 72 15.13 -9.01 13.86
CA ARG A 72 15.53 -7.61 14.11
C ARG A 72 17.00 -7.49 14.48
N GLN A 73 17.48 -8.28 15.44
CA GLN A 73 18.80 -8.12 16.01
C GLN A 73 19.89 -8.70 15.11
N VAL A 74 19.64 -9.85 14.50
CA VAL A 74 20.66 -10.58 13.73
C VAL A 74 20.57 -10.22 12.25
N VAL A 75 19.38 -10.28 11.65
CA VAL A 75 19.23 -10.03 10.20
C VAL A 75 19.27 -8.54 9.87
N ARG A 76 18.62 -7.70 10.68
CA ARG A 76 18.53 -6.25 10.43
C ARG A 76 19.50 -5.41 11.27
N ASN A 77 20.28 -6.02 12.17
CA ASN A 77 21.24 -5.37 13.06
C ASN A 77 20.63 -4.21 13.88
N LEU A 78 19.38 -4.37 14.35
CA LEU A 78 18.70 -3.39 15.20
C LEU A 78 18.99 -3.66 16.69
N PRO A 79 19.04 -2.61 17.52
CA PRO A 79 19.27 -2.77 18.95
C PRO A 79 18.07 -3.45 19.63
N SER A 80 18.34 -4.13 20.75
CA SER A 80 17.34 -4.88 21.52
C SER A 80 16.20 -4.02 22.05
N ASP A 81 16.47 -2.74 22.30
CA ASP A 81 15.52 -1.75 22.81
C ASP A 81 14.68 -1.07 21.70
N HIS A 82 14.89 -1.43 20.43
CA HIS A 82 14.19 -0.82 19.30
C HIS A 82 12.67 -0.94 19.42
N LYS A 83 12.15 -2.05 19.97
CA LYS A 83 10.71 -2.25 20.17
C LYS A 83 10.14 -1.30 21.21
N GLU A 84 10.82 -1.14 22.34
CA GLU A 84 10.38 -0.26 23.42
C GLU A 84 10.44 1.21 23.00
N LYS A 85 11.50 1.61 22.30
CA LYS A 85 11.63 2.94 21.69
C LYS A 85 10.50 3.20 20.67
N MET A 86 10.21 2.23 19.80
CA MET A 86 9.08 2.32 18.87
C MET A 86 7.74 2.53 19.59
N LEU A 87 7.44 1.76 20.62
CA LEU A 87 6.21 1.91 21.42
C LEU A 87 6.11 3.29 22.08
N LYS A 88 7.21 3.82 22.63
CA LYS A 88 7.26 5.18 23.19
C LYS A 88 6.98 6.23 22.12
N ASN A 89 7.58 6.07 20.94
CA ASN A 89 7.36 6.98 19.81
C ASN A 89 5.91 6.95 19.30
N VAL A 90 5.28 5.77 19.21
CA VAL A 90 3.88 5.63 18.80
C VAL A 90 2.92 6.33 19.75
N ARG A 91 3.20 6.31 21.06
CA ARG A 91 2.38 7.01 22.07
C ARG A 91 2.59 8.53 22.07
N ALA A 92 3.75 9.00 21.61
CA ALA A 92 4.11 10.42 21.60
C ALA A 92 3.86 11.10 20.24
N ILE A 93 3.06 10.48 19.35
CA ILE A 93 2.75 11.04 18.03
C ILE A 93 1.96 12.34 18.19
N THR A 94 2.41 13.39 17.50
CA THR A 94 1.72 14.69 17.47
C THR A 94 0.94 14.88 16.16
N VAL A 95 -0.07 15.75 16.20
CA VAL A 95 -0.87 16.11 15.02
C VAL A 95 0.01 16.72 13.91
N ASP A 96 1.04 17.48 14.28
CA ASP A 96 1.97 18.07 13.30
C ASP A 96 2.80 17.01 12.58
N GLN A 97 3.19 15.92 13.25
CA GLN A 97 3.85 14.79 12.60
C GLN A 97 2.92 14.10 11.60
N ILE A 98 1.65 13.94 11.95
CA ILE A 98 0.63 13.36 11.06
C ILE A 98 0.45 14.24 9.82
N LYS A 99 0.33 15.57 10.00
CA LYS A 99 0.28 16.52 8.89
C LYS A 99 1.55 16.48 8.04
N GLY A 100 2.71 16.31 8.67
CA GLY A 100 4.00 16.11 7.98
C GLY A 100 4.00 14.88 7.08
N VAL A 101 3.48 13.74 7.57
CA VAL A 101 3.33 12.50 6.79
C VAL A 101 2.30 12.65 5.67
N LEU A 102 1.19 13.34 5.91
CA LEU A 102 0.20 13.65 4.87
C LEU A 102 0.81 14.44 3.72
N ARG A 103 1.68 15.42 4.02
CA ARG A 103 2.40 16.20 3.00
C ARG A 103 3.52 15.43 2.32
N GLY A 104 4.32 14.70 3.10
CA GLY A 104 5.55 14.07 2.59
C GLY A 104 5.32 12.74 1.90
N ILE A 105 4.28 11.99 2.29
CA ILE A 105 4.01 10.64 1.78
C ILE A 105 2.70 10.61 1.03
N HIS A 106 1.60 11.07 1.64
CA HIS A 106 0.27 10.88 1.03
C HIS A 106 0.00 11.76 -0.19
N LEU A 107 0.39 13.05 -0.17
CA LEU A 107 0.21 13.93 -1.32
C LEU A 107 0.96 13.45 -2.58
N PRO A 108 2.25 13.08 -2.50
CA PRO A 108 2.98 12.53 -3.64
C PRO A 108 2.37 11.27 -4.24
N MET A 109 1.56 10.50 -3.50
CA MET A 109 0.88 9.32 -4.06
C MET A 109 -0.15 9.66 -5.14
N PHE A 110 -0.63 10.90 -5.20
CA PHE A 110 -1.61 11.33 -6.20
C PHE A 110 -0.96 12.05 -7.39
N ALA A 111 0.37 12.17 -7.40
CA ALA A 111 1.10 12.81 -8.48
C ALA A 111 1.70 11.77 -9.44
N PRO A 112 1.53 11.94 -10.77
CA PRO A 112 1.96 10.95 -11.77
C PRO A 112 3.47 10.74 -11.85
N LYS A 113 4.27 11.68 -11.31
CA LYS A 113 5.74 11.58 -11.29
C LYS A 113 6.28 10.73 -10.13
N THR A 114 5.46 10.49 -9.10
CA THR A 114 5.92 9.93 -7.82
C THR A 114 5.14 8.68 -7.40
N ALA A 115 4.12 8.28 -8.15
CA ALA A 115 3.24 7.18 -7.80
C ALA A 115 3.01 6.22 -8.97
N ASN A 116 2.96 4.92 -8.64
CA ASN A 116 2.54 3.87 -9.55
C ASN A 116 1.13 3.42 -9.16
N LEU A 117 0.21 3.44 -10.12
CA LEU A 117 -1.17 3.02 -9.93
C LEU A 117 -1.41 1.68 -10.61
N VAL A 118 -1.99 0.73 -9.88
CA VAL A 118 -2.39 -0.57 -10.41
C VAL A 118 -3.88 -0.75 -10.14
N VAL A 119 -4.63 -0.98 -11.21
CA VAL A 119 -6.09 -1.14 -11.14
C VAL A 119 -6.46 -2.42 -11.87
N THR A 120 -7.13 -3.32 -11.16
CA THR A 120 -7.71 -4.52 -11.74
C THR A 120 -9.20 -4.28 -11.94
N CYS A 121 -9.65 -4.32 -13.20
CA CYS A 121 -11.05 -4.10 -13.56
C CYS A 121 -11.53 -5.12 -14.59
N ALA A 122 -12.85 -5.23 -14.74
CA ALA A 122 -13.45 -6.02 -15.81
C ALA A 122 -13.29 -5.29 -17.15
N THR A 123 -13.22 -6.03 -18.25
CA THR A 123 -12.97 -5.50 -19.61
C THR A 123 -13.93 -4.39 -20.03
N VAL A 124 -15.17 -4.45 -19.54
CA VAL A 124 -16.22 -3.45 -19.80
C VAL A 124 -15.88 -2.05 -19.27
N PHE A 125 -14.97 -1.94 -18.29
CA PHE A 125 -14.61 -0.67 -17.65
C PHE A 125 -13.22 -0.14 -18.07
N GLU A 126 -12.50 -0.83 -18.94
CA GLU A 126 -11.13 -0.47 -19.36
C GLU A 126 -11.06 0.95 -19.92
N ASP A 127 -11.92 1.28 -20.88
CA ASP A 127 -11.93 2.60 -21.54
C ASP A 127 -12.30 3.73 -20.58
N ALA A 128 -13.31 3.51 -19.73
CA ALA A 128 -13.76 4.50 -18.76
C ALA A 128 -12.68 4.81 -17.71
N ILE A 129 -11.96 3.78 -17.27
CA ILE A 129 -10.87 3.91 -16.31
C ILE A 129 -9.64 4.56 -16.95
N LYS A 130 -9.30 4.14 -18.18
CA LYS A 130 -8.18 4.69 -18.95
C LYS A 130 -8.36 6.20 -19.16
N GLN A 131 -9.52 6.63 -19.67
CA GLN A 131 -9.82 8.05 -19.90
C GLN A 131 -9.80 8.86 -18.59
N GLY A 132 -10.31 8.28 -17.49
CA GLY A 132 -10.27 8.92 -16.18
C GLY A 132 -8.83 9.18 -15.71
N PHE A 133 -7.95 8.19 -15.78
CA PHE A 133 -6.55 8.35 -15.35
C PHE A 133 -5.72 9.21 -16.31
N GLU A 134 -6.00 9.18 -17.62
CA GLU A 134 -5.41 10.12 -18.59
C GLU A 134 -5.79 11.57 -18.26
N SER A 135 -7.05 11.83 -17.90
CA SER A 135 -7.49 13.17 -17.47
C SER A 135 -6.80 13.64 -16.18
N SER A 136 -6.36 12.70 -15.34
CA SER A 136 -5.60 12.95 -14.12
C SER A 136 -4.08 13.08 -14.37
N GLY A 137 -3.62 13.00 -15.62
CA GLY A 137 -2.23 13.17 -16.01
C GLY A 137 -1.36 11.92 -15.91
N PHE A 138 -1.97 10.74 -15.72
CA PHE A 138 -1.27 9.46 -15.76
C PHE A 138 -1.25 8.90 -17.19
N THR A 139 -0.30 8.00 -17.47
CA THR A 139 -0.21 7.30 -18.75
C THR A 139 -0.52 5.80 -18.55
N PRO A 140 -1.80 5.44 -18.38
CA PRO A 140 -2.19 4.06 -18.10
C PRO A 140 -1.93 3.14 -19.30
N THR A 141 -1.33 1.98 -19.03
CA THR A 141 -1.23 0.88 -19.99
C THR A 141 -2.24 -0.18 -19.61
N VAL A 142 -3.10 -0.57 -20.56
CA VAL A 142 -4.07 -1.65 -20.36
C VAL A 142 -3.42 -2.93 -20.85
N GLN A 143 -3.31 -3.92 -19.95
CA GLN A 143 -2.81 -5.24 -20.28
C GLN A 143 -3.85 -6.29 -19.87
N PRO A 144 -4.25 -7.19 -20.78
CA PRO A 144 -5.18 -8.26 -20.45
C PRO A 144 -4.55 -9.23 -19.43
N ARG A 145 -5.37 -9.80 -18.54
CA ARG A 145 -4.92 -10.71 -17.46
C ARG A 145 -4.09 -11.89 -17.97
N LYS A 146 -4.35 -12.35 -19.19
CA LYS A 146 -3.63 -13.44 -19.85
C LYS A 146 -2.12 -13.17 -20.01
N GLU A 147 -1.69 -11.91 -20.07
CA GLU A 147 -0.26 -11.55 -20.14
C GLU A 147 0.46 -11.71 -18.79
N PHE A 148 -0.29 -11.84 -17.68
CA PHE A 148 0.25 -12.09 -16.34
C PHE A 148 0.07 -13.53 -15.89
N GLU A 149 -0.70 -14.32 -16.64
CA GLU A 149 -0.72 -15.78 -16.54
C GLU A 149 0.55 -16.29 -17.22
N ASP A 150 1.69 -16.09 -16.55
CA ASP A 150 2.89 -16.88 -16.84
C ASP A 150 2.45 -18.33 -16.59
N ASP A 151 2.56 -19.19 -17.61
CA ASP A 151 2.15 -20.61 -17.59
C ASP A 151 2.89 -21.46 -16.53
N TYR A 152 3.51 -20.84 -15.52
CA TYR A 152 4.40 -21.44 -14.53
C TYR A 152 5.49 -22.33 -15.19
N GLY A 153 5.85 -22.03 -16.43
CA GLY A 153 6.78 -22.84 -17.22
C GLY A 153 6.22 -24.20 -17.69
N LEU A 154 4.92 -24.45 -17.56
CA LEU A 154 4.27 -25.64 -18.11
C LEU A 154 3.88 -25.39 -19.57
N LYS A 155 4.87 -25.43 -20.46
CA LYS A 155 4.56 -25.79 -21.85
C LYS A 155 4.13 -27.24 -21.81
N ALA A 156 2.86 -27.52 -22.08
CA ALA A 156 2.47 -28.86 -22.52
C ALA A 156 3.37 -29.16 -23.72
N GLY A 157 4.35 -30.05 -23.53
CA GLY A 157 5.10 -30.56 -24.66
C GLY A 157 4.07 -31.20 -25.56
N ASP A 158 4.05 -30.80 -26.83
CA ASP A 158 3.52 -31.63 -27.89
C ASP A 158 4.21 -32.99 -27.74
N GLN A 159 3.54 -33.92 -27.07
CA GLN A 159 3.78 -35.33 -27.29
C GLN A 159 2.82 -35.68 -28.40
N ASP A 160 3.40 -35.75 -29.60
CA ASP A 160 2.87 -36.48 -30.73
C ASP A 160 2.39 -37.86 -30.24
N GLU A 161 1.08 -38.02 -30.06
CA GLU A 161 0.45 -39.34 -30.03
C GLU A 161 0.07 -39.67 -31.47
N ASP A 162 1.07 -40.20 -32.20
CA ASP A 162 0.83 -41.13 -33.29
C ASP A 162 0.07 -42.34 -32.70
N GLU A 163 -1.26 -42.39 -32.88
CA GLU A 163 -2.05 -43.60 -32.68
C GLU A 163 -2.64 -44.06 -34.04
N ASP A 164 -1.99 -45.12 -34.57
CA ASP A 164 -2.40 -46.18 -35.50
C ASP A 164 -3.10 -45.85 -36.85
#